data_AF-A0A9E1TTJ2-F1
#
_entry.id   AF-A0A9E1TTJ2-F1
#
_cell.length_a   1.000
_cell.length_b   1.000
_cell.length_c   1.000
_cell.angle_alpha   90.00
_cell.angle_beta   90.00
_cell.angle_gamma   90.00
#
_symmetry.space_group_name_H-M   'P 1'
#
loop_
_entity.id
_entity.type
_entity.pdbx_description
1 polymer ?
#
loop_
_entity_poly.entity_id
_entity_poly.type
_entity_poly.pdbx_seq_one_letter_code
_entity_poly.pdbx_strand_id
1 'polypeptide(L)'
;MPILLEHLPALLDDDPSVAAVLGRRTASLAVAEPARAVVLASLVRRTGRTPLVVAVPTGTEAERLANDLRLFLGDRAVELFLAWETLPFERISPGVETMGRRLRALHR
;
A
#
# COMPACT_ATOMS: atom_id res chain seq x y z
N MET A 1 -11.22 -18.43 -0.87
CA MET A 1 -12.35 -17.86 -1.63
C MET A 1 -11.82 -16.67 -2.41
N PRO A 2 -12.13 -16.52 -3.70
CA PRO A 2 -11.81 -15.28 -4.41
C PRO A 2 -12.53 -14.13 -3.69
N ILE A 3 -11.80 -13.06 -3.42
CA ILE A 3 -12.31 -11.93 -2.64
C ILE A 3 -13.16 -11.12 -3.62
N LEU A 4 -14.44 -10.88 -3.29
CA LEU A 4 -15.44 -10.25 -4.17
C LEU A 4 -14.94 -8.97 -4.89
N LEU A 5 -13.95 -8.29 -4.30
CA LEU A 5 -13.49 -6.97 -4.71
C LEU A 5 -12.30 -6.99 -5.67
N GLU A 6 -11.65 -8.13 -5.94
CA GLU A 6 -10.42 -8.23 -6.75
C GLU A 6 -10.58 -7.71 -8.20
N HIS A 7 -11.81 -7.69 -8.71
CA HIS A 7 -12.14 -7.22 -10.06
C HIS A 7 -12.40 -5.72 -10.14
N LEU A 8 -12.72 -5.05 -9.03
CA LEU A 8 -13.07 -3.63 -9.02
C LEU A 8 -11.97 -2.70 -9.54
N PRO A 9 -10.67 -2.93 -9.27
CA PRO A 9 -9.61 -2.08 -9.83
C PRO A 9 -9.58 -2.06 -11.37
N ALA A 10 -10.09 -3.10 -12.03
CA ALA A 10 -10.17 -3.14 -13.50
C ALA A 10 -11.21 -2.16 -14.07
N LEU A 11 -12.22 -1.77 -13.28
CA LEU A 11 -13.20 -0.77 -13.70
C LEU A 11 -12.59 0.63 -13.86
N LEU A 12 -11.39 0.85 -13.30
CA LEU A 12 -10.63 2.10 -13.41
C LEU A 12 -9.60 2.07 -14.55
N ASP A 13 -9.54 1.01 -15.35
CA ASP A 13 -8.51 0.86 -16.38
C ASP A 13 -8.63 1.95 -17.47
N ASP A 14 -9.86 2.36 -17.79
CA ASP A 14 -10.17 3.42 -18.75
C ASP A 14 -10.31 4.81 -18.11
N ASP A 15 -10.09 4.95 -16.80
CA ASP A 15 -10.19 6.26 -16.14
C ASP A 15 -9.06 7.19 -16.65
N PRO A 16 -9.41 8.37 -17.20
CA PRO A 16 -8.43 9.27 -17.79
C PRO A 16 -7.46 9.85 -16.76
N SER A 17 -7.87 9.99 -15.50
CA SER A 17 -7.04 10.48 -14.40
C SER A 17 -5.98 9.45 -14.02
N VAL A 18 -6.36 8.16 -13.97
CA VAL A 18 -5.40 7.05 -13.77
C VAL A 18 -4.45 6.94 -14.96
N ALA A 19 -4.97 7.01 -16.19
CA ALA A 19 -4.14 6.94 -17.39
C ALA A 19 -3.12 8.10 -17.46
N ALA A 20 -3.51 9.31 -17.05
CA ALA A 20 -2.67 10.50 -17.11
C ALA A 20 -1.40 10.40 -16.25
N VAL A 21 -1.44 9.64 -15.14
CA VAL A 21 -0.30 9.50 -14.22
C VAL A 21 0.65 8.35 -14.58
N LEU A 22 0.22 7.40 -15.43
CA LEU A 22 1.05 6.25 -15.80
C LEU A 22 2.25 6.66 -16.66
N GLY A 23 3.40 6.01 -16.41
CA GLY A 23 4.65 6.27 -17.12
C GLY A 23 5.32 7.61 -16.82
N ARG A 24 4.71 8.46 -15.98
CA ARG A 24 5.30 9.73 -15.54
C ARG A 24 6.32 9.49 -14.43
N ARG A 25 7.39 10.28 -14.44
CA ARG A 25 8.37 10.30 -13.33
C ARG A 25 7.78 10.93 -12.07
N THR A 26 6.97 11.97 -12.25
CA THR A 26 6.28 12.70 -11.20
C THR A 26 4.88 13.02 -11.68
N ALA A 27 3.89 12.73 -10.85
CA ALA A 27 2.49 13.03 -11.12
C ALA A 27 1.75 13.23 -9.80
N SER A 28 0.61 13.93 -9.85
CA SER A 28 -0.31 14.08 -8.73
C SER A 28 -1.68 13.56 -9.15
N LEU A 29 -2.34 12.86 -8.24
CA LEU A 29 -3.69 12.34 -8.43
C LEU A 29 -4.50 12.68 -7.18
N ALA A 30 -5.58 13.44 -7.36
CA ALA A 30 -6.52 13.72 -6.28
C ALA A 30 -7.50 12.54 -6.18
N VAL A 31 -7.61 11.94 -4.99
CA VAL A 31 -8.46 10.78 -4.74
C VAL A 31 -9.19 10.98 -3.42
N ALA A 32 -10.50 10.77 -3.43
CA ALA A 32 -11.30 10.73 -2.20
C ALA A 32 -10.76 9.62 -1.28
N GLU A 33 -10.69 9.88 0.03
CA GLU A 33 -10.09 8.93 0.98
C GLU A 33 -10.63 7.49 0.84
N PRO A 34 -11.96 7.25 0.73
CA PRO A 34 -12.50 5.90 0.58
C PRO A 34 -12.09 5.18 -0.71
N ALA A 35 -11.66 5.92 -1.75
CA ALA A 35 -11.28 5.37 -3.05
C ALA A 35 -9.76 5.11 -3.18
N ARG A 36 -8.95 5.50 -2.19
CA ARG A 36 -7.48 5.39 -2.29
C ARG A 36 -7.01 3.96 -2.54
N ALA A 37 -7.57 2.98 -1.83
CA ALA A 37 -7.18 1.58 -1.96
C ALA A 37 -7.45 1.02 -3.36
N VAL A 38 -8.65 1.23 -3.91
CA VAL A 38 -9.01 0.73 -5.26
C VAL A 38 -8.20 1.43 -6.36
N VAL A 39 -7.95 2.73 -6.23
CA VAL A 39 -7.11 3.48 -7.18
C VAL A 39 -5.65 3.00 -7.13
N LEU A 40 -5.09 2.81 -5.94
CA LEU A 40 -3.74 2.25 -5.79
C LEU A 40 -3.63 0.83 -6.33
N ALA A 41 -4.64 -0.02 -6.10
CA ALA A 41 -4.69 -1.36 -6.67
C ALA A 41 -4.75 -1.34 -8.21
N SER A 42 -5.48 -0.38 -8.80
CA SER A 42 -5.49 -0.17 -10.26
C SER A 42 -4.11 0.24 -10.77
N LEU A 43 -3.42 1.15 -10.08
CA LEU A 43 -2.05 1.56 -10.42
C LEU A 43 -1.06 0.39 -10.34
N VAL A 44 -1.15 -0.47 -9.31
CA VAL A 44 -0.31 -1.68 -9.20
C VAL A 44 -0.53 -2.59 -10.41
N ARG A 45 -1.79 -2.90 -10.74
CA ARG A 45 -2.14 -3.73 -11.90
C ARG A 45 -1.64 -3.15 -13.22
N ARG A 46 -1.86 -1.87 -13.46
CA ARG A 46 -1.56 -1.22 -14.74
C ARG A 46 -0.07 -0.92 -14.94
N THR A 47 0.67 -0.66 -13.87
CA THR A 47 2.11 -0.42 -13.98
C THR A 47 2.90 -1.71 -14.11
N GLY A 48 2.42 -2.82 -13.52
CA GLY A 48 3.17 -4.08 -13.43
C GLY A 48 4.50 -3.96 -12.68
N ARG A 49 4.73 -2.84 -11.99
CA ARG A 49 5.97 -2.54 -11.28
C ARG A 49 5.87 -3.00 -9.84
N THR A 50 6.83 -3.81 -9.41
CA THR A 50 6.94 -4.30 -8.04
C THR A 50 8.38 -4.14 -7.51
N PRO A 51 8.57 -3.77 -6.22
CA PRO A 51 7.54 -3.35 -5.27
C PRO A 51 7.05 -1.90 -5.51
N LEU A 52 5.82 -1.60 -5.10
CA LEU A 52 5.30 -0.24 -4.99
C LEU A 52 5.25 0.13 -3.51
N VAL A 53 5.93 1.22 -3.15
CA VAL A 53 6.00 1.73 -1.77
C VAL A 53 4.98 2.85 -1.60
N VAL A 54 4.05 2.67 -0.67
CA VAL A 54 3.07 3.70 -0.29
C VAL A 54 3.42 4.21 1.11
N ALA A 55 3.69 5.51 1.21
CA ALA A 55 3.88 6.17 2.49
C ALA A 55 2.58 6.91 2.89
N VAL A 56 2.21 6.80 4.17
CA VAL A 56 1.05 7.49 4.74
C VAL A 56 1.44 8.14 6.07
N PRO A 57 0.71 9.17 6.55
CA PRO A 57 1.13 9.95 7.70
C PRO A 57 1.23 9.18 9.02
N THR A 58 0.37 8.16 9.23
CA THR A 58 0.29 7.45 10.51
C THR A 58 0.29 5.93 10.36
N GLY A 59 0.69 5.22 11.43
CA GLY A 59 0.61 3.75 11.49
C GLY A 59 -0.82 3.22 11.33
N THR A 60 -1.80 3.87 11.94
CA THR A 60 -3.22 3.51 11.81
C THR A 60 -3.72 3.63 10.36
N GLU A 61 -3.32 4.67 9.64
CA GLU A 61 -3.66 4.79 8.21
C GLU A 61 -2.95 3.71 7.38
N ALA A 62 -1.71 3.36 7.72
CA ALA A 62 -0.96 2.31 7.02
C ALA A 62 -1.62 0.95 7.19
N GLU A 63 -2.04 0.61 8.42
CA GLU A 63 -2.78 -0.61 8.72
C GLU A 63 -4.12 -0.67 7.99
N ARG A 64 -4.91 0.41 8.04
CA ARG A 64 -6.19 0.49 7.34
C ARG A 64 -6.01 0.30 5.84
N LEU A 65 -5.10 1.07 5.23
CA LEU A 65 -4.84 1.00 3.80
C LEU A 65 -4.30 -0.36 3.38
N ALA A 66 -3.42 -0.98 4.19
CA ALA A 66 -2.91 -2.32 3.90
C ALA A 66 -4.04 -3.36 3.94
N ASN A 67 -4.95 -3.29 4.92
CA ASN A 67 -6.10 -4.18 5.00
C ASN A 67 -7.04 -4.01 3.80
N ASP A 68 -7.33 -2.77 3.41
CA ASP A 68 -8.18 -2.49 2.24
C ASP A 68 -7.51 -3.00 0.95
N LEU A 69 -6.21 -2.76 0.77
CA LEU A 69 -5.46 -3.22 -0.40
C LEU A 69 -5.44 -4.76 -0.52
N ARG A 70 -5.40 -5.49 0.59
CA ARG A 70 -5.47 -6.97 0.57
C ARG A 70 -6.78 -7.48 -0.01
N LEU A 71 -7.89 -6.73 0.15
CA LEU A 71 -9.17 -7.11 -0.45
C LEU A 71 -9.15 -7.05 -1.99
N PHE A 72 -8.28 -6.21 -2.56
CA PHE A 72 -8.14 -6.02 -4.01
C PHE A 72 -7.00 -6.84 -4.62
N LEU A 73 -5.87 -6.99 -3.90
CA LEU A 73 -4.62 -7.57 -4.42
C LEU A 73 -4.30 -8.96 -3.85
N GLY A 74 -5.00 -9.37 -2.79
CA GLY A 74 -4.74 -10.59 -2.02
C GLY A 74 -3.68 -10.41 -0.92
N ASP A 75 -3.76 -11.23 0.12
CA ASP A 75 -2.95 -11.11 1.34
C ASP A 75 -1.44 -11.15 1.10
N ARG A 76 -1.01 -11.93 0.10
CA ARG A 76 0.41 -12.13 -0.21
C ARG A 76 1.04 -10.99 -0.99
N ALA A 77 0.24 -10.10 -1.58
CA ALA A 77 0.73 -9.00 -2.40
C ALA A 77 0.99 -7.71 -1.60
N VAL A 78 0.59 -7.66 -0.32
CA VAL A 78 0.61 -6.44 0.49
C VAL A 78 1.34 -6.70 1.81
N GLU A 79 2.50 -6.05 1.94
CA GLU A 79 3.30 -6.04 3.18
C GLU A 79 3.25 -4.69 3.87
N LEU A 80 3.14 -4.72 5.20
CA LEU A 80 3.15 -3.53 6.04
C LEU A 80 4.54 -3.33 6.65
N PHE A 81 5.19 -2.23 6.31
CA PHE A 81 6.47 -1.84 6.92
C PHE A 81 6.22 -0.91 8.11
N LEU A 82 6.16 -1.49 9.31
CA LEU A 82 5.82 -0.80 10.55
C LEU A 82 6.84 0.27 10.92
N ALA A 83 6.40 1.38 11.50
CA ALA A 83 7.28 2.33 12.17
C ALA A 83 7.83 1.74 13.48
N TRP A 84 8.92 2.31 14.00
CA TRP A 84 9.40 1.98 15.34
C TRP A 84 8.47 2.59 16.40
N GLU A 85 8.24 1.87 17.50
CA GLU A 85 7.50 2.40 18.66
C GLU A 85 8.35 3.37 19.50
N THR A 86 9.66 3.33 19.30
CA THR A 86 10.65 4.17 19.99
C THR A 86 11.14 5.27 19.08
N LEU A 87 11.49 6.42 19.66
CA LEU A 87 12.08 7.52 18.92
C LEU A 87 13.58 7.29 18.64
N PRO A 88 14.15 7.98 17.65
CA PRO A 88 15.60 8.04 17.49
C PRO A 88 16.28 8.47 18.79
N PHE A 89 17.32 7.73 19.19
CA PHE A 89 18.12 7.95 20.41
C PHE A 89 17.43 7.69 21.75
N GLU A 90 16.22 7.10 21.74
CA GLU A 90 15.61 6.61 22.96
C GLU A 90 16.41 5.42 23.53
N ARG A 91 16.63 5.40 24.85
CA ARG A 91 17.44 4.36 25.52
C ARG A 91 16.62 3.11 25.85
N ILE A 92 15.80 2.68 24.90
CA ILE A 92 15.01 1.45 24.98
C ILE A 92 14.99 0.81 23.59
N SER A 93 15.03 -0.51 23.53
CA SER A 93 14.90 -1.21 22.25
C SER A 93 13.44 -1.20 21.80
N PRO A 94 13.17 -1.16 20.48
CA PRO A 94 11.82 -1.39 19.96
C PRO A 94 11.28 -2.77 20.36
N GLY A 95 9.98 -2.97 20.19
CA GLY A 95 9.35 -4.27 20.45
C GLY A 95 9.91 -5.36 19.54
N VAL A 96 10.15 -6.56 20.08
CA VAL A 96 10.66 -7.71 19.31
C VAL A 96 9.73 -8.09 18.15
N GLU A 97 8.43 -7.97 18.34
CA GLU A 97 7.44 -8.20 17.29
C GLU A 97 7.60 -7.22 16.13
N THR A 98 7.74 -5.92 16.42
CA THR A 98 7.95 -4.87 15.40
C THR A 98 9.26 -5.07 14.67
N MET A 99 10.34 -5.38 15.39
CA MET A 99 11.62 -5.75 14.79
C MET A 99 11.48 -6.96 13.85
N GLY A 100 10.83 -8.03 14.30
CA GLY A 100 10.62 -9.24 13.50
C GLY A 100 9.78 -9.01 12.25
N ARG A 101 8.69 -8.24 12.34
CA ARG A 101 7.85 -7.88 11.19
C ARG A 101 8.59 -7.02 10.17
N ARG A 102 9.37 -6.04 10.61
CA ARG A 102 10.18 -5.21 9.71
C ARG A 102 11.24 -6.03 8.99
N LEU A 103 11.94 -6.92 9.70
CA LEU A 103 12.91 -7.84 9.08
C LEU A 103 12.24 -8.77 8.06
N ARG A 104 11.06 -9.31 8.38
CA ARG A 104 10.29 -10.14 7.43
C ARG A 104 9.90 -9.37 6.17
N ALA A 105 9.46 -8.13 6.31
CA ALA A 105 9.10 -7.28 5.17
C ALA A 105 10.31 -6.97 4.27
N LEU A 106 11.49 -6.73 4.87
CA LEU A 106 12.73 -6.48 4.13
C LEU A 106 13.33 -7.73 3.45
N HIS A 107 12.97 -8.93 3.93
CA HIS A 107 13.46 -10.19 3.38
C HIS A 107 12.66 -10.70 2.17
N ARG A 108 11.43 -10.19 1.98
CA ARG A 108 10.56 -10.56 0.85
C ARG A 108 10.91 -9.78 -0.41
#